data_AF-A0A5C3PI20-F1
#
_entry.id   AF-A0A5C3PI20-F1
#
_cell.length_a   1.000
_cell.length_b   1.000
_cell.length_c   1.000
_cell.angle_alpha   90.00
_cell.angle_beta   90.00
_cell.angle_gamma   90.00
#
_symmetry.space_group_name_H-M   'P 1'
#
loop_
_entity.id
_entity.type
_entity.pdbx_description
1 polymer ?
#
loop_
_entity_poly.entity_id
_entity_poly.type
_entity_poly.pdbx_seq_one_letter_code
_entity_poly.pdbx_strand_id
1 'polypeptide(L)'
;LEDLLPPGFEDDSTYVIGLINLAQLTGAIHLLPGLFMICVWCLDGNTLLQGVAWLDASKDTLSPVDLAGCFDARRDLTRARINSLRQRIASLPSSDCSHSGACKNVLHALFLLAMSDEPYPFVRLCEFPTAQGLCSACQERLATLDEAEMSLIWAELPELVGLGQIEGWGEKRERE
;
A
#
# COMPACT_ATOMS: atom_id res chain seq x y z
N LEU A 1 -6.81 3.96 6.25
CA LEU A 1 -5.44 4.44 6.54
C LEU A 1 -5.19 4.52 8.04
N GLU A 2 -6.21 4.86 8.85
CA GLU A 2 -6.16 4.76 10.33
C GLU A 2 -5.72 3.37 10.81
N ASP A 3 -6.20 2.27 10.19
CA ASP A 3 -5.84 0.90 10.59
C ASP A 3 -4.38 0.46 10.30
N LEU A 4 -3.61 1.28 9.58
CA LEU A 4 -2.19 0.99 9.28
C LEU A 4 -1.25 1.66 10.26
N LEU A 5 -1.77 2.61 11.05
CA LEU A 5 -1.02 3.32 12.06
C LEU A 5 -1.12 2.53 13.37
N PRO A 6 -0.03 2.45 14.15
CA PRO A 6 -0.11 1.86 15.48
C PRO A 6 -1.15 2.61 16.33
N PRO A 7 -1.84 1.91 17.25
CA PRO A 7 -2.79 2.55 18.15
C PRO A 7 -2.17 3.76 18.89
N GLY A 8 -2.80 4.93 18.81
CA GLY A 8 -2.32 6.22 19.31
C GLY A 8 -1.64 7.13 18.27
N PHE A 9 -1.55 6.72 17.01
CA PHE A 9 -0.99 7.51 15.89
C PHE A 9 -2.02 7.85 14.82
N GLU A 10 -3.29 7.51 15.03
CA GLU A 10 -4.36 7.61 14.03
C GLU A 10 -4.71 9.07 13.69
N ASP A 11 -4.50 9.98 14.64
CA ASP A 11 -4.89 11.40 14.51
C ASP A 11 -3.90 12.24 13.69
N ASP A 12 -2.64 11.80 13.56
CA ASP A 12 -1.61 12.60 12.89
C ASP A 12 -0.50 11.72 12.28
N SER A 13 -0.47 11.62 10.96
CA SER A 13 0.54 10.85 10.22
C SER A 13 1.91 11.55 10.15
N THR A 14 2.02 12.81 10.60
CA THR A 14 3.24 13.61 10.49
C THR A 14 4.40 13.05 11.33
N TYR A 15 4.12 12.31 12.41
CA TYR A 15 5.12 11.62 13.24
C TYR A 15 6.01 10.64 12.44
N VAL A 16 5.55 10.18 11.27
CA VAL A 16 6.28 9.21 10.44
C VAL A 16 7.69 9.69 10.06
N ILE A 17 7.90 11.00 9.87
CA ILE A 17 9.25 11.54 9.57
C ILE A 17 10.20 11.31 10.74
N GLY A 18 9.75 11.61 11.97
CA GLY A 18 10.53 11.35 13.17
C GLY A 18 10.80 9.86 13.39
N LEU A 19 9.84 8.99 13.06
CA LEU A 19 10.03 7.53 13.13
C LEU A 19 11.07 7.03 12.11
N ILE A 20 11.10 7.58 10.90
CA ILE A 20 12.14 7.27 9.90
C ILE A 20 13.52 7.67 10.45
N ASN A 21 13.65 8.91 10.94
CA ASN A 21 14.89 9.41 11.52
C ASN A 21 15.36 8.53 12.69
N LEU A 22 14.45 8.16 13.59
CA LEU A 22 14.75 7.28 14.71
C LEU A 22 15.17 5.87 14.26
N ALA A 23 14.47 5.29 13.28
CA ALA A 23 14.81 3.97 12.75
C ALA A 23 16.19 3.95 12.08
N GLN A 24 16.55 5.01 11.35
CA GLN A 24 17.88 5.18 10.77
C GLN A 24 18.96 5.34 11.87
N LEU A 25 18.70 6.15 12.90
CA LEU A 25 19.64 6.38 14.00
C LEU A 25 19.89 5.13 14.85
N THR A 26 18.86 4.31 15.05
CA THR A 26 18.91 3.11 15.91
C THR A 26 19.23 1.83 15.14
N GLY A 27 19.25 1.87 13.80
CA GLY A 27 19.45 0.69 12.96
C GLY A 27 18.23 -0.23 12.87
N ALA A 28 17.03 0.26 13.21
CA ALA A 28 15.77 -0.49 13.11
C ALA A 28 15.27 -0.57 11.65
N ILE A 29 16.12 -1.08 10.74
CA ILE A 29 15.93 -1.04 9.29
C ILE A 29 14.66 -1.74 8.79
N HIS A 30 14.18 -2.74 9.52
CA HIS A 30 12.97 -3.49 9.19
C HIS A 30 11.69 -2.66 9.33
N LEU A 31 11.73 -1.50 10.01
CA LEU A 31 10.58 -0.59 10.08
C LEU A 31 10.49 0.33 8.86
N LEU A 32 11.63 0.59 8.20
CA LEU A 32 11.73 1.61 7.16
C LEU A 32 10.79 1.38 5.98
N PRO A 33 10.59 0.17 5.41
CA PRO A 33 9.70 0.00 4.26
C PRO A 33 8.27 0.46 4.54
N GLY A 34 7.73 0.07 5.70
CA GLY A 34 6.39 0.48 6.13
C GLY A 34 6.31 1.96 6.45
N LEU A 35 7.34 2.53 7.09
CA LEU A 35 7.37 3.97 7.40
C LEU A 35 7.47 4.84 6.13
N PHE A 36 8.31 4.46 5.16
CA PHE A 36 8.38 5.15 3.87
C PHE A 36 7.07 5.04 3.10
N MET A 37 6.42 3.88 3.13
CA MET A 37 5.09 3.73 2.58
C MET A 37 4.08 4.66 3.26
N ILE A 38 4.02 4.73 4.58
CA ILE A 38 3.10 5.67 5.26
C ILE A 38 3.45 7.11 4.89
N CYS A 39 4.74 7.46 4.87
CA CYS A 39 5.23 8.79 4.50
C CYS A 39 4.78 9.19 3.09
N VAL A 40 4.90 8.28 2.13
CA VAL A 40 4.57 8.52 0.72
C VAL A 40 3.06 8.68 0.47
N TRP A 41 2.20 8.07 1.27
CA TRP A 41 0.75 8.14 1.09
C TRP A 41 0.05 9.15 1.97
N CYS A 42 0.48 9.28 3.22
CA CYS A 42 -0.24 10.10 4.19
C CYS A 42 0.18 11.56 4.17
N LEU A 43 1.42 11.85 3.74
CA LEU A 43 1.95 13.22 3.77
C LEU A 43 1.73 13.94 2.44
N ASP A 44 1.18 15.15 2.54
CA ASP A 44 1.16 16.09 1.43
C ASP A 44 2.57 16.58 1.09
N GLY A 45 2.73 17.14 -0.11
CA GLY A 45 4.04 17.59 -0.60
C GLY A 45 4.67 18.69 0.25
N ASN A 46 3.88 19.55 0.89
CA ASN A 46 4.41 20.60 1.75
C ASN A 46 4.98 20.01 3.04
N THR A 47 4.26 19.10 3.68
CA THR A 47 4.73 18.38 4.87
C THR A 47 5.98 17.55 4.56
N LEU A 48 6.01 16.87 3.42
CA LEU A 48 7.17 16.09 2.98
C LEU A 48 8.43 16.97 2.78
N LEU A 49 8.27 18.15 2.15
CA LEU A 49 9.36 19.07 1.86
C LEU A 49 9.83 19.86 3.09
N GLN A 50 8.87 20.35 3.87
CA GLN A 50 9.19 21.20 5.01
C GLN A 50 9.56 20.36 6.23
N GLY A 51 8.95 19.20 6.43
CA GLY A 51 9.05 18.45 7.67
C GLY A 51 8.17 19.02 8.78
N VAL A 52 8.30 18.45 9.98
CA VAL A 52 7.39 18.68 11.11
C VAL A 52 8.12 19.45 12.21
N ALA A 53 7.50 20.54 12.68
CA ALA A 53 8.05 21.33 13.78
C ALA A 53 7.51 20.83 15.13
N TRP A 54 8.40 20.73 16.11
CA TRP A 54 8.08 20.33 17.48
C TRP A 54 7.88 21.53 18.39
N LEU A 55 7.35 21.29 19.59
CA LEU A 55 7.08 22.33 20.61
C LEU A 55 8.36 23.08 21.04
N ASP A 56 9.52 22.44 20.94
CA ASP A 56 10.83 23.01 21.28
C ASP A 56 11.48 23.78 20.12
N ALA A 57 10.74 24.03 19.04
CA ALA A 57 11.20 24.63 17.78
C ALA A 57 12.23 23.79 17.00
N SER A 58 12.54 22.57 17.43
CA SER A 58 13.24 21.61 16.60
C SER A 58 12.34 21.14 15.46
N LYS A 59 12.95 20.61 14.40
CA LYS A 59 12.24 20.19 13.19
C LYS A 59 12.75 18.86 12.70
N ASP A 60 11.85 17.91 12.54
CA ASP A 60 12.14 16.66 11.85
C ASP A 60 11.91 16.84 10.35
N THR A 61 12.97 16.66 9.58
CA THR A 61 12.93 16.65 8.12
C THR A 61 13.54 15.36 7.61
N LEU A 62 13.09 14.90 6.45
CA LEU A 62 13.79 13.85 5.71
C LEU A 62 15.11 14.38 5.18
N SER A 63 16.10 13.50 5.04
CA SER A 63 17.32 13.83 4.29
C SER A 63 16.96 14.10 2.82
N PRO A 64 17.77 14.86 2.06
CA PRO A 64 17.51 15.06 0.63
C PRO A 64 17.45 13.75 -0.16
N VAL A 65 18.17 12.71 0.28
CA VAL A 65 18.18 11.38 -0.34
C VAL A 65 16.85 10.67 -0.07
N ASP A 66 16.41 10.65 1.18
CA ASP A 66 15.13 10.01 1.56
C ASP A 66 13.93 10.73 0.95
N LEU A 67 13.99 12.06 0.88
CA LEU A 67 12.98 12.89 0.23
C LEU A 67 12.86 12.57 -1.28
N ALA A 68 13.99 12.47 -1.98
CA ALA A 68 14.00 12.02 -3.38
C ALA A 68 13.44 10.60 -3.50
N GLY A 69 13.83 9.71 -2.58
CA GLY A 69 13.30 8.35 -2.46
C GLY A 69 11.78 8.31 -2.33
N CYS A 70 11.18 9.19 -1.51
CA CYS A 70 9.72 9.27 -1.38
C CYS A 70 9.02 9.62 -2.72
N PHE A 71 9.61 10.48 -3.55
CA PHE A 71 9.03 10.79 -4.87
C PHE A 71 9.10 9.61 -5.83
N ASP A 72 10.25 8.92 -5.87
CA ASP A 72 10.40 7.71 -6.69
C ASP A 72 9.48 6.57 -6.20
N ALA A 73 9.41 6.38 -4.87
CA ALA A 73 8.54 5.42 -4.23
C ALA A 73 7.07 5.67 -4.55
N ARG A 74 6.61 6.94 -4.53
CA ARG A 74 5.23 7.29 -4.91
C ARG A 74 4.90 6.82 -6.33
N ARG A 75 5.81 7.05 -7.28
CA ARG A 75 5.67 6.60 -8.66
C ARG A 75 5.63 5.07 -8.74
N ASP A 76 6.57 4.40 -8.10
CA ASP A 76 6.76 2.96 -8.26
C ASP A 76 5.67 2.16 -7.57
N LEU A 77 5.18 2.61 -6.43
CA LEU A 77 4.04 2.00 -5.74
C LEU A 77 2.71 2.27 -6.45
N THR A 78 2.53 3.46 -7.03
CA THR A 78 1.37 3.73 -7.90
C THR A 78 1.37 2.79 -9.11
N ARG A 79 2.55 2.54 -9.71
CA ARG A 79 2.71 1.57 -10.81
C ARG A 79 2.37 0.15 -10.36
N ALA A 80 2.91 -0.28 -9.22
CA ALA A 80 2.63 -1.60 -8.64
C ALA A 80 1.13 -1.81 -8.41
N ARG A 81 0.45 -0.81 -7.82
CA ARG A 81 -1.01 -0.82 -7.65
C ARG A 81 -1.76 -1.00 -8.96
N ILE A 82 -1.46 -0.19 -9.97
CA ILE A 82 -2.14 -0.26 -11.28
C ILE A 82 -1.94 -1.63 -11.92
N ASN A 83 -0.72 -2.17 -11.87
CA ASN A 83 -0.41 -3.50 -12.40
C ASN A 83 -1.20 -4.58 -11.65
N SER A 84 -1.23 -4.52 -10.32
CA SER A 84 -1.99 -5.45 -9.49
C SER A 84 -3.50 -5.43 -9.81
N LEU A 85 -4.10 -4.24 -9.92
CA LEU A 85 -5.50 -4.11 -10.31
C LEU A 85 -5.76 -4.73 -11.70
N ARG A 86 -4.89 -4.47 -12.67
CA ARG A 86 -5.00 -5.06 -14.02
C ARG A 86 -4.90 -6.58 -13.99
N GLN A 87 -3.97 -7.15 -13.22
CA GLN A 87 -3.80 -8.60 -13.11
C GLN A 87 -5.04 -9.28 -12.52
N ARG A 88 -5.61 -8.72 -11.44
CA ARG A 88 -6.83 -9.24 -10.81
C ARG A 88 -8.01 -9.25 -11.77
N ILE A 89 -8.25 -8.13 -12.45
CA ILE A 89 -9.36 -8.00 -13.39
C ILE A 89 -9.19 -8.91 -14.61
N ALA A 90 -7.97 -9.03 -15.14
CA ALA A 90 -7.66 -9.93 -16.25
C ALA A 90 -7.80 -11.42 -15.87
N SER A 91 -7.61 -11.75 -14.61
CA SER A 91 -7.72 -13.11 -14.06
C SER A 91 -9.16 -13.54 -13.75
N LEU A 92 -10.14 -12.69 -14.06
CA LEU A 92 -11.57 -12.90 -13.85
C LEU A 92 -12.36 -12.65 -15.16
N PRO A 93 -13.57 -13.22 -15.32
CA PRO A 93 -14.29 -14.10 -14.39
C PRO A 93 -13.62 -15.46 -14.15
N SER A 94 -13.98 -16.13 -13.05
CA SER A 94 -13.54 -17.51 -12.77
C SER A 94 -13.99 -18.48 -13.87
N SER A 95 -13.31 -19.62 -14.01
CA SER A 95 -13.76 -20.73 -14.87
C SER A 95 -15.15 -21.24 -14.47
N ASP A 96 -15.47 -21.17 -13.17
CA ASP A 96 -16.73 -21.63 -12.60
C ASP A 96 -17.79 -20.50 -12.52
N CYS A 97 -17.58 -19.41 -13.28
CA CYS A 97 -18.49 -18.27 -13.26
C CYS A 97 -19.85 -18.63 -13.85
N SER A 98 -20.91 -18.48 -13.05
CA SER A 98 -22.29 -18.75 -13.49
C SER A 98 -22.86 -17.66 -14.41
N HIS A 99 -22.32 -16.44 -14.37
CA HIS A 99 -22.87 -15.27 -15.07
C HIS A 99 -21.76 -14.38 -15.66
N SER A 100 -21.04 -14.88 -16.67
CA SER A 100 -19.83 -14.21 -17.22
C SER A 100 -20.07 -12.75 -17.63
N GLY A 101 -21.16 -12.44 -18.33
CA GLY A 101 -21.47 -11.06 -18.78
C GLY A 101 -21.72 -10.10 -17.61
N ALA A 102 -22.57 -10.49 -16.65
CA ALA A 102 -22.87 -9.67 -15.48
C ALA A 102 -21.62 -9.47 -14.60
N CYS A 103 -20.84 -10.53 -14.36
CA CYS A 103 -19.61 -10.43 -13.58
C CYS A 103 -18.59 -9.51 -14.25
N LYS A 104 -18.43 -9.55 -15.58
CA LYS A 104 -17.53 -8.62 -16.30
C LYS A 104 -17.91 -7.16 -16.10
N ASN A 105 -19.21 -6.84 -16.14
CA ASN A 105 -19.68 -5.47 -15.90
C ASN A 105 -19.36 -5.00 -14.48
N VAL A 106 -19.56 -5.88 -13.49
CA VAL A 106 -19.22 -5.60 -12.09
C VAL A 106 -17.71 -5.42 -11.89
N LEU A 107 -16.88 -6.28 -12.51
CA LEU A 107 -15.42 -6.16 -12.48
C LEU A 107 -14.94 -4.85 -13.12
N HIS A 108 -15.55 -4.45 -14.23
CA HIS A 108 -15.23 -3.17 -14.86
C HIS A 108 -15.59 -1.98 -13.94
N ALA A 109 -16.76 -2.03 -13.29
CA ALA A 109 -17.15 -1.01 -12.31
C ALA A 109 -16.19 -0.96 -11.10
N LEU A 110 -15.79 -2.12 -10.57
CA LEU A 110 -14.78 -2.22 -9.51
C LEU A 110 -13.44 -1.60 -9.92
N PHE A 111 -12.98 -1.89 -11.14
CA PHE A 111 -11.75 -1.31 -11.67
C PHE A 111 -11.82 0.23 -11.73
N LEU A 112 -12.93 0.77 -12.24
CA LEU A 112 -13.13 2.23 -12.31
C LEU A 112 -13.17 2.86 -10.92
N LEU A 113 -13.89 2.26 -9.97
CA LEU A 113 -13.95 2.74 -8.59
C LEU A 113 -12.57 2.72 -7.94
N ALA A 114 -11.83 1.62 -8.06
CA ALA A 114 -10.49 1.53 -7.51
C ALA A 114 -9.53 2.53 -8.18
N MET A 115 -9.66 2.80 -9.47
CA MET A 115 -8.83 3.82 -10.13
C MET A 115 -9.17 5.26 -9.71
N SER A 116 -10.39 5.51 -9.24
CA SER A 116 -10.84 6.83 -8.76
C SER A 116 -10.58 7.07 -7.27
N ASP A 117 -10.36 6.01 -6.49
CA ASP A 117 -10.05 6.10 -5.06
C ASP A 117 -8.60 6.55 -4.81
N GLU A 118 -8.33 7.01 -3.59
CA GLU A 118 -6.99 7.38 -3.13
C GLU A 118 -6.01 6.23 -3.46
N PRO A 119 -4.80 6.52 -3.98
CA PRO A 119 -3.97 5.52 -4.66
C PRO A 119 -3.27 4.53 -3.72
N TYR A 120 -3.91 4.06 -2.65
CA TYR A 120 -3.41 3.06 -1.72
C TYR A 120 -3.16 1.70 -2.43
N PRO A 121 -1.98 1.06 -2.25
CA PRO A 121 -1.56 -0.05 -3.10
C PRO A 121 -2.15 -1.39 -2.61
N PHE A 122 -2.57 -1.47 -1.34
CA PHE A 122 -3.20 -2.67 -0.76
C PHE A 122 -4.73 -2.58 -0.75
N VAL A 123 -5.31 -2.00 -1.80
CA VAL A 123 -6.77 -1.96 -1.97
C VAL A 123 -7.33 -3.38 -2.16
N ARG A 124 -8.34 -3.74 -1.36
CA ARG A 124 -9.08 -5.01 -1.48
C ARG A 124 -10.36 -4.78 -2.27
N LEU A 125 -10.40 -5.24 -3.52
CA LEU A 125 -11.57 -5.08 -4.39
C LEU A 125 -12.79 -5.85 -3.87
N CYS A 126 -12.57 -6.96 -3.17
CA CYS A 126 -13.63 -7.77 -2.58
C CYS A 126 -14.40 -7.05 -1.46
N GLU A 127 -13.82 -6.02 -0.85
CA GLU A 127 -14.46 -5.24 0.22
C GLU A 127 -15.40 -4.14 -0.31
N PHE A 128 -15.32 -3.83 -1.60
CA PHE A 128 -16.20 -2.84 -2.21
C PHE A 128 -17.63 -3.40 -2.23
N PRO A 129 -18.66 -2.60 -1.86
CA PRO A 129 -20.06 -3.03 -1.95
C PRO A 129 -20.44 -3.55 -3.34
N THR A 130 -19.85 -2.98 -4.40
CA THR A 130 -20.03 -3.39 -5.79
C THR A 130 -19.64 -4.87 -6.04
N ALA A 131 -18.69 -5.42 -5.27
CA ALA A 131 -18.25 -6.81 -5.40
C ALA A 131 -19.37 -7.82 -5.08
N GLN A 132 -20.40 -7.43 -4.32
CA GLN A 132 -21.58 -8.27 -4.05
C GLN A 132 -22.37 -8.62 -5.33
N GLY A 133 -22.19 -7.84 -6.40
CA GLY A 133 -22.79 -8.13 -7.71
C GLY A 133 -22.12 -9.28 -8.47
N LEU A 134 -20.98 -9.79 -8.01
CA LEU A 134 -20.32 -10.96 -8.59
C LEU A 134 -21.05 -12.25 -8.17
N CYS A 135 -20.97 -13.30 -9.00
CA CYS A 135 -21.35 -14.64 -8.54
C CYS A 135 -20.36 -15.15 -7.46
N SER A 136 -20.78 -16.10 -6.63
CA SER A 136 -19.98 -16.62 -5.50
C SER A 136 -18.58 -17.09 -5.94
N ALA A 137 -18.48 -17.84 -7.03
CA ALA A 137 -17.20 -18.31 -7.58
C ALA A 137 -16.24 -17.15 -7.95
N CYS A 138 -16.77 -16.02 -8.43
CA CYS A 138 -15.96 -14.84 -8.73
C CYS A 138 -15.61 -14.04 -7.46
N GLN A 139 -16.48 -14.01 -6.45
CA GLN A 139 -16.19 -13.35 -5.17
C GLN A 139 -15.05 -14.05 -4.43
N GLU A 140 -15.12 -15.38 -4.31
CA GLU A 140 -14.08 -16.19 -3.66
C GLU A 140 -12.73 -16.08 -4.38
N ARG A 141 -12.76 -16.12 -5.72
CA ARG A 141 -11.56 -15.94 -6.53
C ARG A 141 -10.99 -14.53 -6.40
N LEU A 142 -11.83 -13.49 -6.37
CA LEU A 142 -11.38 -12.11 -6.18
C LEU A 142 -10.72 -11.93 -4.81
N ALA A 143 -11.32 -12.44 -3.73
CA ALA A 143 -10.73 -12.37 -2.39
C ALA A 143 -9.37 -13.09 -2.31
N THR A 144 -9.25 -14.24 -2.96
CA THR A 144 -7.97 -14.98 -3.04
C THR A 144 -6.91 -14.18 -3.81
N LEU A 145 -7.30 -13.56 -4.92
CA LEU A 145 -6.41 -12.73 -5.73
C LEU A 145 -5.99 -11.45 -4.98
N ASP A 146 -6.91 -10.80 -4.25
CA ASP A 146 -6.58 -9.64 -3.42
C ASP A 146 -5.51 -9.96 -2.38
N GLU A 147 -5.66 -11.08 -1.66
CA GLU A 147 -4.69 -11.50 -0.64
C GLU A 147 -3.32 -11.85 -1.25
N ALA A 148 -3.32 -12.55 -2.39
CA ALA A 148 -2.09 -12.92 -3.10
C ALA A 148 -1.34 -11.68 -3.59
N GLU A 149 -2.04 -10.75 -4.22
CA GLU A 149 -1.47 -9.50 -4.73
C GLU A 149 -0.96 -8.59 -3.63
N MET A 150 -1.69 -8.48 -2.52
CA MET A 150 -1.22 -7.75 -1.34
C MET A 150 0.05 -8.38 -0.76
N SER A 151 0.12 -9.70 -0.68
CA SER A 151 1.32 -10.40 -0.23
C SER A 151 2.52 -10.14 -1.14
N LEU A 152 2.30 -10.07 -2.46
CA LEU A 152 3.35 -9.74 -3.43
C LEU A 152 3.84 -8.30 -3.28
N ILE A 153 2.93 -7.32 -3.25
CA ILE A 153 3.30 -5.91 -3.02
C ILE A 153 4.02 -5.75 -1.68
N TRP A 154 3.59 -6.48 -0.64
CA TRP A 154 4.26 -6.46 0.65
C TRP A 154 5.67 -6.99 0.55
N ALA A 155 5.89 -8.14 -0.10
CA ALA A 155 7.22 -8.71 -0.28
C ALA A 155 8.17 -7.80 -1.08
N GLU A 156 7.64 -7.09 -2.09
CA GLU A 156 8.41 -6.16 -2.92
C GLU A 156 8.57 -4.76 -2.29
N LEU A 157 7.88 -4.47 -1.18
CA LEU A 157 7.81 -3.13 -0.60
C LEU A 157 9.19 -2.46 -0.40
N PRO A 158 10.23 -3.13 0.15
CA PRO A 158 11.55 -2.54 0.33
C PRO A 158 12.18 -2.06 -0.98
N GLU A 159 12.00 -2.81 -2.07
CA GLU A 159 12.48 -2.41 -3.39
C GLU A 159 11.64 -1.25 -3.94
N LEU A 160 10.32 -1.32 -3.78
CA LEU A 160 9.40 -0.27 -4.25
C LEU A 160 9.60 1.07 -3.54
N VAL A 161 10.12 1.07 -2.30
CA VAL A 161 10.49 2.29 -1.57
C VAL A 161 11.97 2.67 -1.69
N GLY A 162 12.74 1.97 -2.54
CA GLY A 162 14.13 2.30 -2.83
C GLY A 162 15.16 1.89 -1.77
N LEU A 163 14.80 1.00 -0.84
CA LEU A 163 15.69 0.47 0.20
C LEU A 163 16.47 -0.78 -0.25
N GLY A 164 16.07 -1.39 -1.36
CA GLY A 164 16.62 -2.67 -1.82
C GLY A 164 16.16 -3.84 -0.96
N GLN A 165 16.86 -4.97 -1.03
CA GLN A 165 16.48 -6.18 -0.29
C GLN A 165 16.82 -6.07 1.20
N ILE A 166 15.86 -6.44 2.05
CA ILE A 166 16.02 -6.52 3.51
C ILE A 166 15.86 -7.98 3.93
N GLU A 167 16.86 -8.51 4.63
CA GLU A 167 16.86 -9.89 5.13
C GLU A 167 15.62 -10.18 6.00
N GLY A 168 14.95 -11.30 5.74
CA GLY A 168 13.76 -11.72 6.48
C GLY A 168 12.48 -10.94 6.15
N TRP A 169 12.51 -10.03 5.16
CA TRP A 169 11.32 -9.30 4.74
C TRP A 169 10.42 -10.11 3.79
N GLY A 170 9.11 -10.11 4.04
CA GLY A 170 8.13 -10.78 3.16
C GLY A 170 8.17 -12.31 3.19
N GLU A 171 9.09 -12.91 3.94
CA GLU A 171 9.15 -14.35 4.14
C GLU A 171 8.00 -14.83 5.02
N LYS A 172 7.30 -15.88 4.59
CA LYS A 172 6.32 -16.57 5.44
C LYS A 172 7.07 -17.22 6.59
N ARG A 173 6.95 -16.66 7.80
CA ARG A 173 7.40 -17.35 9.01
C ARG A 173 6.62 -18.65 9.16
N GLU A 174 7.29 -19.78 9.06
CA GLU A 174 6.74 -21.06 9.54
C GLU A 174 6.45 -20.86 11.04
N ARG A 175 5.19 -21.05 11.45
CA ARG A 175 4.86 -21.05 12.88
C ARG A 175 5.41 -22.35 13.47
N GLU A 176 6.42 -22.25 14.33
CA GLU A 176 6.82 -23.32 15.24
C GLU A 176 5.70 -23.67 16.24
#